data_AF-A0A6V7LP49-F1
#
_entry.id   AF-A0A6V7LP49-F1
#
_cell.length_a   1.000
_cell.length_b   1.000
_cell.length_c   1.000
_cell.angle_alpha   90.00
_cell.angle_beta   90.00
_cell.angle_gamma   90.00
#
_symmetry.space_group_name_H-M   'P 1'
#
loop_
_entity.id
_entity.type
_entity.pdbx_description
1 polymer ?
#
loop_
_entity_poly.entity_id
_entity_poly.type
_entity_poly.pdbx_seq_one_letter_code
_entity_poly.pdbx_strand_id
1 'polypeptide(L)'
;IFVMFGWLIAAFLGCWSLFSPWKMARRDYIYDVEEAAHYAVIGPVSWALALCWIIFACFTGHGGFVNRFLSSYLLVLFSRISYSVYLIQFAVFFYNLATTRYSSEFQIHKV
;
A
#
# COMPACT_ATOMS: atom_id res chain seq x y z
N ILE A 1 21.21 12.42 -18.02
CA ILE A 1 19.94 12.39 -18.79
C ILE A 1 19.16 11.10 -18.54
N PHE A 2 19.67 9.91 -18.88
CA PHE A 2 18.98 8.63 -18.62
C PHE A 2 18.57 8.43 -17.16
N VAL A 3 19.44 8.79 -16.23
CA VAL A 3 19.16 8.72 -14.79
C VAL A 3 17.98 9.63 -14.39
N MET A 4 17.88 10.84 -14.93
CA MET A 4 16.76 11.75 -14.64
C MET A 4 15.44 11.22 -15.18
N PHE A 5 15.45 10.66 -16.40
CA PHE A 5 14.25 10.02 -16.96
C PHE A 5 13.79 8.84 -16.10
N GLY A 6 14.72 8.00 -15.63
CA GLY A 6 14.35 6.90 -14.76
C GLY A 6 13.82 7.35 -13.39
N TRP A 7 14.34 8.44 -12.82
CA TRP A 7 13.76 9.03 -11.61
C TRP A 7 12.34 9.58 -11.84
N LEU A 8 12.10 10.25 -12.97
CA LEU A 8 10.76 10.72 -13.33
C LEU A 8 9.78 9.56 -13.54
N ILE A 9 10.22 8.50 -14.22
CA ILE A 9 9.41 7.30 -14.44
C ILE A 9 9.11 6.59 -13.11
N ALA A 10 10.10 6.41 -12.25
CA ALA A 10 9.91 5.80 -10.93
C ALA A 10 8.99 6.64 -10.03
N ALA A 11 9.13 7.97 -10.03
CA ALA A 11 8.25 8.87 -9.30
C ALA A 11 6.82 8.83 -9.83
N PHE A 12 6.65 8.78 -11.16
CA PHE A 12 5.34 8.66 -11.80
C PHE A 12 4.67 7.33 -11.45
N LEU A 13 5.37 6.21 -11.59
CA LEU A 13 4.87 4.87 -11.24
C LEU A 13 4.55 4.76 -9.74
N GLY A 14 5.42 5.30 -8.88
CA GLY A 14 5.19 5.34 -7.43
C GLY A 14 3.98 6.18 -7.05
N CYS A 15 3.83 7.38 -7.63
CA CYS A 15 2.65 8.22 -7.40
C CYS A 15 1.38 7.53 -7.90
N TRP A 16 1.41 6.98 -9.11
CA TRP A 16 0.27 6.25 -9.67
C TRP A 16 -0.17 5.12 -8.74
N SER A 17 0.77 4.32 -8.25
CA SER A 17 0.51 3.21 -7.32
C SER A 17 -0.18 3.69 -6.02
N LEU A 18 0.26 4.83 -5.45
CA LEU A 18 -0.29 5.38 -4.22
C LEU A 18 -1.66 6.06 -4.40
N PHE A 19 -1.90 6.74 -5.53
CA PHE A 19 -3.16 7.43 -5.80
C PHE A 19 -4.23 6.53 -6.41
N SER A 20 -3.86 5.40 -7.01
CA SER A 20 -4.80 4.43 -7.59
C SER A 20 -5.91 3.96 -6.63
N PRO A 21 -5.64 3.62 -5.35
CA PRO A 21 -6.70 3.19 -4.44
C PRO A 21 -7.58 4.34 -3.91
N TRP A 22 -7.27 5.61 -4.21
CA TRP A 22 -8.00 6.75 -3.63
C TRP A 22 -9.49 6.77 -3.99
N LYS A 23 -9.85 6.33 -5.20
CA LYS A 23 -11.24 6.18 -5.64
C LYS A 23 -11.92 5.00 -4.93
N MET A 24 -11.19 3.92 -4.68
CA MET A 24 -11.66 2.71 -3.98
C MET A 24 -11.82 2.92 -2.46
N ALA A 25 -11.12 3.90 -1.88
CA ALA A 25 -11.18 4.22 -0.46
C ALA A 25 -12.43 5.03 -0.05
N ARG A 26 -13.21 5.54 -1.02
CA ARG A 26 -14.47 6.26 -0.73
C ARG A 26 -15.56 5.28 -0.31
N ARG A 27 -16.29 5.61 0.76
CA ARG A 27 -17.42 4.81 1.29
C ARG A 27 -18.55 4.59 0.27
N ASP A 28 -18.70 5.51 -0.70
CA ASP A 28 -19.75 5.49 -1.72
C ASP A 28 -19.34 4.74 -3.00
N TYR A 29 -18.21 4.02 -2.98
CA TYR A 29 -17.72 3.30 -4.16
C TYR A 29 -18.56 2.05 -4.44
N ILE A 30 -19.13 1.99 -5.64
CA ILE A 30 -19.80 0.80 -6.17
C ILE A 30 -18.73 -0.18 -6.65
N TYR A 31 -18.75 -1.40 -6.13
CA TYR A 31 -17.76 -2.42 -6.45
C TYR A 31 -17.89 -2.85 -7.92
N ASP A 32 -16.90 -2.48 -8.72
CA ASP A 32 -16.72 -2.96 -10.08
C ASP A 32 -15.57 -3.98 -10.13
N VAL A 33 -15.84 -5.14 -10.74
CA VAL A 33 -14.90 -6.27 -10.83
C VAL A 33 -13.75 -5.93 -11.77
N GLU A 34 -14.02 -5.19 -12.85
CA GLU A 34 -13.03 -4.86 -13.86
C GLU A 34 -12.00 -3.87 -13.29
N GLU A 35 -12.46 -2.79 -12.66
CA GLU A 35 -11.58 -1.81 -11.99
C GLU A 35 -10.74 -2.46 -10.89
N ALA A 36 -11.32 -3.39 -10.11
CA ALA A 36 -10.62 -4.12 -9.05
C ALA A 36 -9.54 -5.07 -9.59
N ALA A 37 -9.83 -5.81 -10.67
CA ALA A 37 -8.88 -6.74 -11.28
C ALA A 37 -7.67 -6.00 -11.88
N HIS A 38 -7.92 -4.88 -12.57
CA HIS A 38 -6.85 -4.04 -13.11
C HIS A 38 -5.93 -3.51 -12.01
N TYR A 39 -6.50 -3.03 -10.90
CA TYR A 39 -5.70 -2.56 -9.77
C TYR A 39 -4.88 -3.69 -9.12
N ALA A 40 -5.48 -4.86 -8.91
CA ALA A 40 -4.82 -5.99 -8.28
C ALA A 40 -3.57 -6.47 -9.04
N VAL A 41 -3.58 -6.36 -10.37
CA VAL A 41 -2.43 -6.76 -11.21
C VAL A 41 -1.43 -5.62 -11.39
N ILE A 42 -1.90 -4.41 -11.72
CA ILE A 42 -1.02 -3.28 -12.09
C ILE A 42 -0.39 -2.60 -10.88
N GLY A 43 -1.10 -2.55 -9.75
CA GLY A 43 -0.62 -1.97 -8.50
C GLY A 43 0.72 -2.56 -8.03
N PRO A 44 0.82 -3.88 -7.78
CA PRO A 44 2.07 -4.48 -7.31
C PRO A 44 3.19 -4.41 -8.34
N VAL A 45 2.89 -4.53 -9.64
CA VAL A 45 3.89 -4.43 -10.71
C VAL A 45 4.49 -3.03 -10.79
N SER A 46 3.65 -1.99 -10.79
CA SER A 46 4.10 -0.60 -10.82
C SER A 46 4.95 -0.23 -9.59
N TRP A 47 4.54 -0.69 -8.40
CA TRP A 47 5.30 -0.50 -7.17
C TRP A 47 6.66 -1.23 -7.21
N ALA A 48 6.68 -2.48 -7.66
CA ALA A 48 7.91 -3.25 -7.78
C ALA A 48 8.90 -2.62 -8.77
N LEU A 49 8.43 -2.11 -9.91
CA LEU A 49 9.25 -1.40 -10.89
C LEU A 49 9.85 -0.11 -10.31
N ALA A 50 9.04 0.66 -9.57
CA ALA A 50 9.52 1.87 -8.90
C ALA A 50 10.63 1.54 -7.88
N LEU A 51 10.45 0.51 -7.06
CA LEU A 51 11.47 0.05 -6.10
C LEU A 51 12.72 -0.51 -6.78
N CYS A 52 12.56 -1.28 -7.86
CA CYS A 52 13.66 -1.83 -8.64
C CYS A 52 14.58 -0.71 -9.15
N TRP A 53 13.98 0.37 -9.70
CA TRP A 53 14.75 1.53 -10.14
C TRP A 53 15.50 2.21 -8.99
N ILE A 54 14.86 2.38 -7.83
CA ILE A 54 15.51 2.98 -6.64
C ILE A 54 16.73 2.15 -6.22
N ILE A 55 16.60 0.82 -6.15
CA ILE A 55 17.70 -0.07 -5.78
C ILE A 55 18.85 0.03 -6.81
N PHE A 56 18.52 0.01 -8.10
CA PHE A 56 19.50 0.15 -9.17
C PHE A 56 20.24 1.50 -9.14
N ALA A 57 19.51 2.59 -8.88
CA ALA A 57 20.09 3.92 -8.73
C ALA A 57 21.03 4.03 -7.52
N CYS A 58 20.69 3.37 -6.40
CA CYS A 58 21.58 3.27 -5.24
C CYS A 58 22.85 2.46 -5.55
N PHE A 59 22.72 1.34 -6.25
CA PHE A 59 23.87 0.48 -6.60
C PHE A 59 24.85 1.16 -7.57
N THR A 60 24.33 1.94 -8.53
CA THR A 60 25.14 2.69 -9.50
C THR A 60 25.75 3.98 -8.95
N GLY A 61 25.65 4.24 -7.64
CA GLY A 61 26.22 5.42 -6.98
C GLY A 61 25.47 6.74 -7.26
N HIS A 62 24.37 6.69 -8.02
CA HIS A 62 23.52 7.85 -8.34
C HIS A 62 22.40 8.07 -7.31
N GLY A 63 22.42 7.32 -6.20
CA GLY A 63 21.38 7.35 -5.17
C GLY A 63 21.45 8.51 -4.17
N GLY A 64 22.55 9.27 -4.13
CA GLY A 64 22.77 10.48 -3.30
C GLY A 64 21.79 10.71 -2.14
N PHE A 65 20.75 11.50 -2.39
CA PHE A 65 19.72 11.86 -1.40
C PHE A 65 18.89 10.66 -0.92
N VAL A 66 18.46 9.78 -1.83
CA VAL A 66 17.65 8.61 -1.51
C VAL A 66 18.43 7.60 -0.69
N ASN A 67 19.73 7.40 -0.97
CA ASN A 67 20.58 6.53 -0.16
C ASN A 67 20.77 7.08 1.27
N ARG A 68 20.92 8.40 1.42
CA ARG A 68 21.00 9.05 2.74
C ARG A 68 19.68 8.93 3.51
N PHE A 69 18.55 9.05 2.81
CA PHE A 69 17.22 8.85 3.38
C PHE A 69 17.02 7.40 3.82
N LEU A 70 17.36 6.43 2.96
CA LEU A 70 17.28 4.98 3.26
C LEU A 70 18.15 4.56 4.45
N SER A 71 19.33 5.15 4.59
CA SER A 71 20.24 4.91 5.71
C SER A 71 19.87 5.69 6.98
N SER A 72 18.79 6.48 6.99
CA SER A 72 18.43 7.31 8.14
C SER A 72 17.79 6.49 9.27
N TYR A 73 18.05 6.93 10.51
CA TYR A 73 17.45 6.33 11.71
C TYR A 73 15.91 6.37 11.69
N LEU A 74 15.32 7.36 11.01
CA LEU A 74 13.87 7.50 10.90
C LEU A 74 13.21 6.30 10.21
N LEU A 75 13.84 5.70 9.19
CA LEU A 75 13.27 4.53 8.53
C LEU A 75 13.37 3.27 9.39
N VAL A 76 14.41 3.15 10.23
CA VAL A 76 14.50 2.08 11.22
C VAL A 76 13.36 2.20 12.23
N LEU A 77 13.10 3.42 12.73
CA LEU A 77 11.96 3.67 13.61
C LEU A 77 10.62 3.36 12.91
N PHE A 78 10.44 3.84 11.68
CA PHE A 78 9.23 3.63 10.91
C PHE A 78 8.95 2.13 10.69
N SER A 79 9.98 1.35 10.36
CA SER A 79 9.87 -0.12 10.22
C SER A 79 9.35 -0.79 11.50
N ARG A 80 9.83 -0.36 12.67
CA ARG A 80 9.34 -0.90 13.97
C ARG A 80 7.88 -0.54 14.22
N ILE A 81 7.47 0.69 13.92
CA ILE A 81 6.07 1.13 14.08
C ILE A 81 5.16 0.38 13.10
N SER A 82 5.55 0.26 11.84
CA SER A 82 4.80 -0.50 10.83
C SER A 82 4.58 -1.95 11.26
N TYR A 83 5.60 -2.58 11.88
CA TYR A 83 5.44 -3.93 12.44
C TYR A 83 4.39 -3.98 13.56
N SER A 84 4.41 -3.03 14.50
CA SER A 84 3.40 -2.95 15.54
C SER A 84 1.99 -2.72 14.99
N VAL A 85 1.83 -1.83 14.00
CA VAL A 85 0.54 -1.56 13.34
C VAL A 85 0.04 -2.80 12.61
N TYR A 86 0.93 -3.52 11.91
CA TYR A 86 0.59 -4.76 11.20
C TYR A 86 0.00 -5.82 12.14
N LEU A 87 0.57 -5.99 13.34
CA LEU A 87 0.02 -6.92 14.34
C LEU A 87 -1.40 -6.52 14.80
N ILE A 88 -1.64 -5.23 15.04
CA ILE A 88 -2.96 -4.72 15.49
C ILE A 88 -4.00 -4.82 14.37
N GLN A 89 -3.61 -4.56 13.11
CA GLN A 89 -4.48 -4.63 11.94
C GLN A 89 -5.22 -5.98 11.85
N PHE A 90 -4.53 -7.11 12.03
CA PHE A 90 -5.17 -8.42 11.98
C PHE A 90 -6.16 -8.63 13.11
N ALA A 91 -5.82 -8.22 14.33
CA ALA A 91 -6.73 -8.36 15.48
C ALA A 91 -8.04 -7.59 15.23
N VAL A 92 -7.94 -6.36 14.73
CA VAL A 92 -9.10 -5.54 14.36
C VAL A 92 -9.88 -6.19 13.22
N PHE A 93 -9.21 -6.72 12.20
CA PHE A 93 -9.87 -7.40 11.08
C PHE A 93 -10.65 -8.64 11.55
N PHE A 94 -10.05 -9.49 12.37
CA PHE A 94 -10.73 -10.66 12.95
C PHE A 94 -11.91 -10.26 13.84
N TYR A 95 -11.77 -9.21 14.65
CA TYR A 95 -12.89 -8.70 15.44
C TYR A 95 -14.06 -8.25 14.55
N ASN A 96 -13.81 -7.45 13.51
CA ASN A 96 -14.84 -7.00 12.59
C ASN A 96 -15.49 -8.16 11.81
N LEU A 97 -14.68 -9.14 11.38
CA LEU A 97 -15.19 -10.35 10.74
C LEU A 97 -16.09 -11.14 11.69
N ALA A 98 -15.68 -11.31 12.94
CA ALA A 98 -16.48 -12.01 13.95
C ALA A 98 -17.80 -11.29 14.18
N THR A 99 -17.79 -9.98 14.42
CA THR A 99 -19.01 -9.15 14.58
C THR A 99 -19.95 -9.23 13.38
N THR A 100 -19.43 -9.28 12.15
CA THR A 100 -20.26 -9.42 10.95
C THR A 100 -20.86 -10.82 10.81
N ARG A 101 -20.19 -11.86 11.34
CA ARG A 101 -20.65 -13.25 11.30
C ARG A 101 -21.61 -13.60 12.45
N TYR A 102 -21.62 -12.83 13.53
CA TYR A 102 -22.68 -12.91 14.53
C TYR A 102 -23.93 -12.25 13.94
N SER A 103 -24.86 -13.08 13.43
CA SER A 103 -26.18 -12.60 13.02
C SER A 103 -26.86 -11.94 14.22
N SER A 104 -27.06 -10.63 14.18
CA SER A 104 -27.85 -9.85 15.14
C SER A 104 -29.36 -10.19 15.11
N GLU A 105 -29.72 -11.37 14.59
CA GLU A 105 -31.07 -11.91 14.40
C GLU A 105 -31.40 -13.06 15.37
N PHE A 106 -30.79 -13.14 16.56
CA PHE A 106 -31.43 -13.88 17.65
C PHE A 106 -32.52 -13.03 18.31
N GLN A 107 -33.47 -12.54 17.51
CA GLN A 107 -34.78 -12.11 17.99
C GLN A 107 -35.60 -13.38 18.27
N ILE A 108 -35.37 -14.01 19.42
CA ILE A 108 -36.26 -15.06 19.93
C ILE A 108 -37.55 -14.35 20.36
N HIS A 109 -38.49 -14.26 19.40
CA HIS A 109 -39.92 -14.05 19.62
C HIS A 109 -40.31 -12.87 20.55
N LYS A 110 -40.60 -11.70 19.97
CA LYS A 110 -41.52 -10.76 20.62
C LYS A 110 -42.94 -11.30 20.50
N VAL A 111 -43.45 -11.88 21.60
CA VAL A 111 -44.88 -11.92 21.93
C VAL A 111 -45.07 -11.15 23.22
#